data_AF-A0A371JWJ7-F1
#
_entry.id   AF-A0A371JWJ7-F1
#
_cell.length_a   1.000
_cell.length_b   1.000
_cell.length_c   1.000
_cell.angle_alpha   90.00
_cell.angle_beta   90.00
_cell.angle_gamma   90.00
#
_symmetry.space_group_name_H-M   'P 1'
#
loop_
_entity.id
_entity.type
_entity.pdbx_description
1 polymer ?
#
loop_
_entity_poly.entity_id
_entity_poly.type
_entity_poly.pdbx_seq_one_letter_code
_entity_poly.pdbx_strand_id
1 'polypeptide(L)'
;MDKTPRAREIIQAIAKFELAPALKAEGFKKSNLTFTRRRGLTTQIIKFELSSWNLGPRGFFTVDVLVRFDEMTPPGESPGPYPQFFASLDQLLTDVPRSFEVNADTPVPQASARLTQWIMDGVVAPLNRVNTLVEFESTGWVQVPAWAFPALYAYYVERYEEAERLVRKEAEFFKDRGITWEGLVQKYRFHKLNARLAQPDPGD
;
A
#
# COMPACT_ATOMS: atom_id res chain seq x y z
N MET A 1 24.97 16.05 30.54
CA MET A 1 23.75 16.51 29.85
C MET A 1 23.02 15.28 29.36
N ASP A 2 21.90 14.93 29.99
CA ASP A 2 20.99 13.93 29.43
C ASP A 2 20.43 14.48 28.12
N LYS A 3 20.80 13.85 27.01
CA LYS A 3 20.22 14.20 25.71
C LYS A 3 18.82 13.60 25.68
N THR A 4 17.81 14.46 25.76
CA THR A 4 16.43 14.07 25.48
C THR A 4 16.39 13.36 24.12
N PRO A 5 15.85 12.13 24.04
CA PRO A 5 15.80 11.40 22.78
C PRO A 5 14.94 12.14 21.76
N ARG A 6 15.38 12.15 20.51
CA ARG A 6 14.63 12.75 19.40
C ARG A 6 13.48 11.83 18.99
N ALA A 7 12.40 12.42 18.48
CA ALA A 7 11.23 11.67 18.03
C ALA A 7 11.58 10.53 17.06
N ARG A 8 12.50 10.77 16.11
CA ARG A 8 13.01 9.72 15.20
C ARG A 8 13.64 8.53 15.94
N GLU A 9 14.41 8.78 17.00
CA GLU A 9 15.07 7.73 17.80
C GLU A 9 14.01 6.89 18.54
N ILE A 10 12.96 7.54 19.06
CA ILE A 10 11.81 6.88 19.69
C ILE A 10 11.04 6.01 18.69
N ILE A 11 10.74 6.51 17.48
CA ILE A 11 10.03 5.74 16.43
C ILE A 11 10.85 4.52 16.01
N GLN A 12 12.17 4.68 15.86
CA GLN A 12 13.06 3.57 15.58
C GLN A 12 13.07 2.53 16.71
N ALA A 13 12.99 2.96 17.97
CA ALA A 13 12.87 2.07 19.12
C ALA A 13 11.54 1.31 19.11
N ILE A 14 10.41 1.99 18.87
CA ILE A 14 9.08 1.38 18.73
C ILE A 14 9.09 0.30 17.64
N ALA A 15 9.62 0.62 16.44
CA ALA A 15 9.70 -0.33 15.34
C ALA A 15 10.70 -1.48 15.59
N LYS A 16 11.70 -1.30 16.46
CA LYS A 16 12.73 -2.31 16.75
C LYS A 16 12.36 -3.26 17.88
N PHE A 17 11.58 -2.80 18.87
CA PHE A 17 11.36 -3.50 20.13
C PHE A 17 10.61 -4.83 19.94
N GLU A 18 9.29 -4.82 19.71
CA GLU A 18 8.51 -6.05 19.50
C GLU A 18 8.18 -6.30 18.03
N LEU A 19 7.91 -5.23 17.27
CA LEU A 19 7.44 -5.36 15.89
C LEU A 19 8.48 -6.01 14.97
N ALA A 20 9.74 -5.57 15.01
CA ALA A 20 10.77 -6.12 14.14
C ALA A 20 11.02 -7.62 14.38
N PRO A 21 11.13 -8.12 15.64
CA PRO A 21 11.15 -9.56 15.90
C PRO A 21 9.93 -10.30 15.33
N ALA A 22 8.72 -9.80 15.55
CA ALA A 22 7.49 -10.44 15.08
C ALA A 22 7.45 -10.52 13.54
N LEU A 23 7.74 -9.41 12.85
CA LEU A 23 7.81 -9.39 11.39
C LEU A 23 8.93 -10.28 10.83
N LYS A 24 10.08 -10.37 11.51
CA LYS A 24 11.16 -11.28 11.10
C LYS A 24 10.76 -12.75 11.21
N ALA A 25 10.01 -13.13 12.25
CA ALA A 25 9.48 -14.48 12.38
C ALA A 25 8.55 -14.84 11.21
N GLU A 26 7.87 -13.84 10.65
CA GLU A 26 7.01 -13.93 9.47
C GLU A 26 7.76 -13.79 8.13
N GLY A 27 9.10 -13.81 8.15
CA GLY A 27 9.96 -13.79 6.97
C GLY A 27 10.27 -12.40 6.40
N PHE A 28 9.89 -11.31 7.09
CA PHE A 28 10.25 -9.96 6.65
C PHE A 28 11.72 -9.64 6.91
N LYS A 29 12.36 -9.05 5.89
CA LYS A 29 13.66 -8.41 5.98
C LYS A 29 13.45 -6.93 6.28
N LYS A 30 14.20 -6.40 7.25
CA LYS A 30 14.17 -4.99 7.63
C LYS A 30 15.29 -4.22 6.94
N SER A 31 14.95 -3.10 6.29
CA SER A 31 15.89 -2.09 5.85
C SER A 31 15.39 -0.72 6.34
N ASN A 32 16.11 -0.11 7.29
CA ASN A 32 15.66 1.08 8.01
C ASN A 32 14.27 0.90 8.64
N LEU A 33 13.29 1.70 8.23
CA LEU A 33 11.89 1.63 8.69
C LEU A 33 10.95 0.97 7.66
N THR A 34 11.54 0.20 6.75
CA THR A 34 10.82 -0.58 5.76
C THR A 34 11.05 -2.06 6.04
N PHE A 35 9.96 -2.82 6.06
CA PHE A 35 9.95 -4.27 6.17
C PHE A 35 9.43 -4.85 4.87
N THR A 36 10.18 -5.77 4.28
CA THR A 36 9.82 -6.37 2.99
C THR A 36 9.94 -7.88 3.07
N ARG A 37 8.94 -8.60 2.57
CA ARG A 37 9.05 -10.04 2.32
C ARG A 37 8.54 -10.38 0.94
N ARG A 38 9.03 -11.51 0.43
CA ARG A 38 8.50 -12.17 -0.75
C ARG A 38 7.66 -13.36 -0.31
N ARG A 39 6.46 -13.51 -0.88
CA ARG A 39 5.57 -14.66 -0.63
C ARG A 39 4.79 -14.99 -1.90
N GLY A 40 5.05 -16.16 -2.47
CA GLY A 40 4.48 -16.54 -3.78
C GLY A 40 4.82 -15.53 -4.88
N LEU A 41 3.79 -15.07 -5.59
CA LEU A 41 3.86 -14.05 -6.64
C LEU A 41 3.73 -12.62 -6.10
N THR A 42 3.82 -12.43 -4.77
CA THR A 42 3.68 -11.12 -4.14
C THR A 42 4.95 -10.68 -3.42
N THR A 43 5.20 -9.38 -3.46
CA THR A 43 6.13 -8.70 -2.56
C THR A 43 5.33 -7.80 -1.64
N GLN A 44 5.44 -8.03 -0.33
CA GLN A 44 4.68 -7.35 0.70
C GLN A 44 5.60 -6.41 1.45
N ILE A 45 5.15 -5.18 1.66
CA ILE A 45 5.95 -4.10 2.23
C ILE A 45 5.15 -3.40 3.33
N ILE A 46 5.75 -3.25 4.50
CA ILE A 46 5.25 -2.42 5.58
C ILE A 46 6.27 -1.32 5.80
N LYS A 47 5.87 -0.06 5.61
CA LYS A 47 6.77 1.10 5.65
C LYS A 47 6.28 2.11 6.66
N PHE A 48 7.20 2.66 7.45
CA PHE A 48 6.88 3.80 8.30
C PHE A 48 7.30 5.06 7.56
N GLU A 49 6.36 5.97 7.34
CA GLU A 49 6.65 7.29 6.80
C GLU A 49 6.87 8.27 7.94
N LEU A 50 8.00 8.97 7.87
CA LEU A 50 8.37 9.97 8.85
C LEU A 50 8.03 11.36 8.33
N SER A 51 7.56 12.23 9.24
CA SER A 51 7.50 13.66 9.00
C SER A 51 8.89 14.31 9.14
N SER A 52 9.09 15.44 8.45
CA SER A 52 10.27 16.30 8.63
C SER A 52 10.38 16.83 10.07
N TRP A 53 9.27 16.86 10.82
CA TRP A 53 9.20 17.31 12.21
C TRP A 53 9.86 16.33 13.19
N ASN A 54 10.16 15.10 12.75
CA ASN A 54 10.71 14.04 13.61
C ASN A 54 12.19 14.26 14.03
N LEU A 55 12.80 15.35 13.58
CA LEU A 55 14.13 15.78 14.02
C LEU A 55 14.10 16.47 15.40
N GLY A 56 12.93 16.92 15.85
CA GLY A 56 12.72 17.57 17.14
C GLY A 56 12.39 16.61 18.30
N PRO A 57 11.99 17.16 19.46
CA PRO A 57 11.59 16.40 20.64
C PRO A 57 10.19 15.78 20.54
N ARG A 58 9.38 16.22 19.58
CA ARG A 58 8.05 15.67 19.25
C ARG A 58 8.02 15.32 17.77
N GLY A 59 7.21 14.34 17.40
CA GLY A 59 7.07 13.93 16.01
C GLY A 59 5.87 13.03 15.80
N PHE A 60 5.63 12.67 14.54
CA PHE A 60 4.60 11.74 14.15
C PHE A 60 5.06 10.86 13.00
N PHE A 61 4.48 9.67 12.91
CA PHE A 61 4.66 8.78 11.76
C PHE A 61 3.33 8.19 11.32
N THR A 62 3.29 7.71 10.08
CA THR A 62 2.24 6.84 9.58
C THR A 62 2.83 5.48 9.23
N VAL A 63 1.98 4.48 9.05
CA VAL A 63 2.39 3.16 8.58
C VAL A 63 1.63 2.88 7.29
N ASP A 64 2.35 2.61 6.23
CA ASP A 64 1.80 2.23 4.93
C ASP A 64 2.04 0.74 4.66
N VAL A 65 1.04 0.13 4.05
CA VAL A 65 1.04 -1.25 3.59
C VAL A 65 0.99 -1.21 2.07
N LEU A 66 1.98 -1.85 1.46
CA LEU A 66 2.10 -1.92 0.01
C LEU A 66 2.23 -3.38 -0.42
N VAL A 67 1.57 -3.71 -1.53
CA VAL A 67 1.67 -5.04 -2.13
C VAL A 67 1.98 -4.86 -3.60
N ARG A 68 3.02 -5.58 -4.03
CA ARG A 68 3.37 -5.74 -5.43
C ARG A 68 2.96 -7.12 -5.88
N PHE A 69 2.34 -7.20 -7.05
CA PHE A 69 1.95 -8.44 -7.71
C PHE A 69 2.77 -8.63 -8.97
N ASP A 70 3.47 -9.75 -9.08
CA ASP A 70 4.26 -10.06 -10.27
C ASP A 70 3.38 -10.32 -11.49
N GLU A 71 2.16 -10.84 -11.27
CA GLU A 71 1.14 -11.03 -12.31
C GLU A 71 0.75 -9.72 -13.01
N MET A 72 0.95 -8.59 -12.33
CA MET A 72 0.70 -7.25 -12.88
C MET A 72 1.94 -6.62 -13.51
N THR A 73 3.04 -7.36 -13.58
CA THR A 73 4.29 -6.93 -14.24
C THR A 73 4.35 -7.59 -15.62
N PRO A 74 4.43 -6.82 -16.72
CA PRO A 74 4.52 -7.40 -18.05
C PRO A 74 5.72 -8.35 -18.19
N PRO A 75 5.60 -9.46 -18.95
CA PRO A 75 6.72 -10.35 -19.21
C PRO A 75 7.91 -9.62 -19.81
N GLY A 76 9.10 -9.83 -19.25
CA GLY A 76 10.33 -9.18 -19.70
C GLY A 76 10.55 -7.77 -19.16
N GLU A 77 9.58 -7.19 -18.44
CA GLU A 77 9.78 -5.93 -17.72
C GLU A 77 10.27 -6.19 -16.29
N SER A 78 11.17 -5.34 -15.82
CA SER A 78 11.45 -5.28 -14.40
C SER A 78 10.26 -4.63 -13.70
N PRO A 79 9.82 -5.15 -12.54
CA PRO A 79 8.74 -4.52 -11.80
C PRO A 79 9.13 -3.07 -11.49
N GLY A 80 8.25 -2.15 -11.85
CA GLY A 80 8.46 -0.72 -11.63
C GLY A 80 8.76 -0.40 -10.16
N PRO A 81 9.36 0.78 -9.86
CA PRO A 81 9.79 1.10 -8.51
C PRO A 81 8.63 1.15 -7.50
N TYR A 82 7.40 1.42 -7.97
CA TYR A 82 6.22 1.56 -7.13
C TYR A 82 5.38 0.27 -7.08
N PRO A 83 4.95 -0.19 -5.89
CA PRO A 83 3.94 -1.24 -5.77
C PRO A 83 2.60 -0.83 -6.37
N GLN A 84 1.82 -1.81 -6.84
CA GLN A 84 0.49 -1.54 -7.42
C GLN A 84 -0.53 -1.20 -6.34
N PHE A 85 -0.51 -1.91 -5.21
CA PHE A 85 -1.35 -1.60 -4.06
C PHE A 85 -0.61 -0.73 -3.05
N PHE A 86 -1.28 0.32 -2.58
CA PHE A 86 -0.80 1.23 -1.55
C PHE A 86 -1.98 1.68 -0.69
N ALA A 87 -1.89 1.48 0.63
CA ALA A 87 -2.84 2.03 1.59
C ALA A 87 -2.14 2.32 2.92
N SER A 88 -2.59 3.38 3.60
CA SER A 88 -2.18 3.64 4.99
C SER A 88 -2.93 2.71 5.94
N LEU A 89 -2.33 2.38 7.09
CA LEU A 89 -2.86 1.39 8.04
C LEU A 89 -4.26 1.75 8.55
N ASP A 90 -4.56 3.03 8.74
CA ASP A 90 -5.88 3.55 9.15
C ASP A 90 -6.96 3.39 8.06
N GLN A 91 -6.56 3.21 6.80
CA GLN A 91 -7.50 2.90 5.72
C GLN A 91 -7.86 1.41 5.69
N LEU A 92 -7.02 0.55 6.27
CA LEU A 92 -7.22 -0.90 6.30
C LEU A 92 -7.93 -1.36 7.58
N LEU A 93 -7.75 -0.63 8.68
CA LEU A 93 -8.19 -1.02 10.02
C LEU A 93 -8.96 0.13 10.69
N THR A 94 -10.13 -0.17 11.25
CA THR A 94 -11.07 0.84 11.80
C THR A 94 -10.64 1.48 13.12
N ASP A 95 -9.81 0.79 13.91
CA ASP A 95 -9.43 1.22 15.27
C ASP A 95 -7.96 1.68 15.38
N VAL A 96 -7.38 2.11 14.26
CA VAL A 96 -6.01 2.59 14.18
C VAL A 96 -6.00 4.10 13.96
N PRO A 97 -5.18 4.86 14.72
CA PRO A 97 -5.07 6.29 14.47
C PRO A 97 -4.38 6.54 13.12
N ARG A 98 -4.84 7.57 12.40
CA ARG A 98 -4.23 8.00 11.14
C ARG A 98 -2.74 8.33 11.24
N SER A 99 -2.31 8.84 12.39
CA SER A 99 -0.90 9.09 12.68
C SER A 99 -0.59 8.76 14.14
N PHE A 100 0.67 8.37 14.38
CA PHE A 100 1.17 8.02 15.69
C PHE A 100 2.08 9.14 16.19
N GLU A 101 1.62 9.91 17.17
CA GLU A 101 2.45 10.92 17.82
C GLU A 101 3.46 10.27 18.79
N VAL A 102 4.67 10.81 18.82
CA VAL A 102 5.72 10.42 19.77
C VAL A 102 6.42 11.64 20.37
N ASN A 103 6.92 11.47 21.58
CA ASN A 103 7.71 12.45 22.34
C ASN A 103 8.57 11.72 23.40
N ALA A 104 9.33 12.49 24.20
CA ALA A 104 10.21 11.94 25.24
C ALA A 104 9.50 11.05 26.28
N ASP A 105 8.20 11.26 26.51
CA ASP A 105 7.40 10.53 27.49
C ASP A 105 6.69 9.31 26.88
N THR A 106 6.91 9.02 25.59
CA THR A 106 6.24 7.92 24.91
C THR A 106 6.68 6.56 25.48
N PRO A 107 5.75 5.74 26.00
CA PRO A 107 6.09 4.43 26.54
C PRO A 107 6.37 3.44 25.40
N VAL A 108 7.64 3.39 24.96
CA VAL A 108 8.08 2.58 23.81
C VAL A 108 7.57 1.14 23.84
N PRO A 109 7.64 0.38 24.96
CA PRO A 109 7.14 -0.99 24.99
C PRO A 109 5.64 -1.09 24.67
N GLN A 110 4.81 -0.25 25.29
CA GLN A 110 3.35 -0.27 25.11
C GLN A 110 2.96 0.16 23.68
N ALA A 111 3.62 1.20 23.16
CA ALA A 111 3.42 1.66 21.79
C ALA A 111 3.84 0.58 20.78
N SER A 112 4.96 -0.11 21.02
CA SER A 112 5.44 -1.21 20.17
C SER A 112 4.50 -2.42 20.21
N ALA A 113 4.04 -2.84 21.39
CA ALA A 113 3.11 -3.96 21.54
C ALA A 113 1.80 -3.71 20.80
N ARG A 114 1.20 -2.52 20.99
CA ARG A 114 -0.06 -2.15 20.32
C ARG A 114 0.10 -2.09 18.81
N LEU A 115 1.20 -1.50 18.33
CA LEU A 115 1.49 -1.46 16.90
C LEU A 115 1.75 -2.84 16.30
N THR A 116 2.43 -3.70 17.05
CA THR A 116 2.66 -5.10 16.66
C THR A 116 1.33 -5.84 16.54
N GLN A 117 0.43 -5.69 17.50
CA GLN A 117 -0.89 -6.31 17.44
C GLN A 117 -1.65 -5.89 16.18
N TRP A 118 -1.80 -4.58 15.93
CA TRP A 118 -2.50 -4.09 14.73
C TRP A 118 -1.91 -4.62 13.43
N ILE A 119 -0.58 -4.60 13.30
CA ILE A 119 0.10 -5.05 12.08
C ILE A 119 0.00 -6.57 11.93
N MET A 120 0.22 -7.34 12.99
CA MET A 120 0.25 -8.79 12.89
C MET A 120 -1.15 -9.35 12.62
N ASP A 121 -2.14 -8.91 13.39
CA ASP A 121 -3.52 -9.41 13.29
C ASP A 121 -4.23 -8.82 12.07
N GLY A 122 -4.09 -7.51 11.86
CA GLY A 122 -4.82 -6.78 10.84
C GLY A 122 -4.17 -6.76 9.47
N VAL A 123 -2.85 -6.97 9.37
CA VAL A 123 -2.13 -6.87 8.08
C VAL A 123 -1.46 -8.19 7.70
N VAL A 124 -0.61 -8.73 8.57
CA VAL A 124 0.22 -9.89 8.24
C VAL A 124 -0.61 -11.16 8.13
N ALA A 125 -1.56 -11.38 9.05
CA ALA A 125 -2.41 -12.57 9.02
C ALA A 125 -3.30 -12.67 7.76
N PRO A 126 -3.97 -11.60 7.28
CA PRO A 126 -4.62 -11.61 5.96
C PRO A 126 -3.63 -11.86 4.82
N LEU A 127 -2.51 -11.14 4.79
CA LEU A 127 -1.51 -11.26 3.72
C LEU A 127 -0.77 -12.61 3.71
N ASN A 128 -0.79 -13.37 4.79
CA ASN A 128 -0.28 -14.74 4.82
C ASN A 128 -1.10 -15.69 3.94
N ARG A 129 -2.33 -15.33 3.62
CA ARG A 129 -3.23 -16.10 2.75
C ARG A 129 -3.17 -15.65 1.28
N VAL A 130 -2.35 -14.65 0.96
CA VAL A 130 -2.25 -14.03 -0.36
C VAL A 130 -0.92 -14.37 -1.00
N ASN A 131 -0.97 -15.19 -2.04
CA ASN A 131 0.15 -15.57 -2.90
C ASN A 131 -0.04 -15.09 -4.34
N THR A 132 -1.27 -14.77 -4.73
CA THR A 132 -1.67 -14.29 -6.07
C THR A 132 -2.56 -13.05 -5.99
N LEU A 133 -2.77 -12.39 -7.12
CA LEU A 133 -3.69 -11.26 -7.25
C LEU A 133 -5.14 -11.66 -6.93
N VAL A 134 -5.59 -12.83 -7.39
CA VAL A 134 -6.96 -13.31 -7.15
C VAL A 134 -7.20 -13.53 -5.66
N GLU A 135 -6.26 -14.15 -4.95
CA GLU A 135 -6.37 -14.37 -3.50
C GLU A 135 -6.46 -13.06 -2.70
N PHE A 136 -5.89 -11.96 -3.22
CA PHE A 136 -5.93 -10.65 -2.57
C PHE A 136 -7.35 -10.09 -2.41
N GLU A 137 -8.30 -10.49 -3.26
CA GLU A 137 -9.71 -10.06 -3.15
C GLU A 137 -10.32 -10.43 -1.79
N SER A 138 -9.90 -11.58 -1.23
CA SER A 138 -10.40 -12.07 0.06
C SER A 138 -10.03 -11.17 1.25
N THR A 139 -9.08 -10.25 1.09
CA THR A 139 -8.75 -9.26 2.12
C THR A 139 -9.80 -8.16 2.23
N GLY A 140 -10.63 -7.96 1.20
CA GLY A 140 -11.54 -6.83 1.08
C GLY A 140 -10.84 -5.50 0.75
N TRP A 141 -9.52 -5.49 0.55
CA TRP A 141 -8.75 -4.25 0.40
C TRP A 141 -8.71 -3.71 -1.02
N VAL A 142 -9.19 -4.44 -2.02
CA VAL A 142 -9.13 -4.02 -3.44
C VAL A 142 -9.70 -2.61 -3.64
N GLN A 143 -10.77 -2.27 -2.92
CA GLN A 143 -11.47 -0.99 -3.04
C GLN A 143 -10.98 0.09 -2.06
N VAL A 144 -9.98 -0.22 -1.22
CA VAL A 144 -9.48 0.73 -0.21
C VAL A 144 -8.78 1.93 -0.87
N PRO A 145 -7.85 1.75 -1.83
CA PRO A 145 -7.36 2.86 -2.62
C PRO A 145 -8.49 3.35 -3.53
N ALA A 146 -8.78 4.65 -3.48
CA ALA A 146 -9.89 5.22 -4.25
C ALA A 146 -9.69 5.15 -5.77
N TRP A 147 -8.43 5.11 -6.23
CA TRP A 147 -8.05 5.28 -7.63
C TRP A 147 -6.93 4.31 -8.04
N ALA A 148 -6.77 4.13 -9.36
CA ALA A 148 -5.81 3.23 -10.00
C ALA A 148 -5.95 1.74 -9.65
N PHE A 149 -5.71 1.34 -8.40
CA PHE A 149 -5.62 -0.08 -8.04
C PHE A 149 -6.89 -0.89 -8.31
N PRO A 150 -8.11 -0.42 -7.97
CA PRO A 150 -9.33 -1.17 -8.30
C PRO A 150 -9.46 -1.47 -9.80
N ALA A 151 -9.17 -0.48 -10.65
CA ALA A 151 -9.24 -0.64 -12.11
C ALA A 151 -8.15 -1.59 -12.63
N LEU A 152 -6.92 -1.44 -12.13
CA LEU A 152 -5.81 -2.35 -12.45
C LEU A 152 -6.15 -3.78 -12.04
N TYR A 153 -6.61 -3.98 -10.81
CA TYR A 153 -7.06 -5.28 -10.31
C TYR A 153 -8.08 -5.89 -11.26
N ALA A 154 -9.20 -5.18 -11.52
CA ALA A 154 -10.27 -5.66 -12.38
C ALA A 154 -9.77 -6.04 -13.78
N TYR A 155 -8.86 -5.26 -14.36
CA TYR A 155 -8.27 -5.55 -15.66
C TYR A 155 -7.44 -6.86 -15.65
N TYR A 156 -6.57 -7.03 -14.65
CA TYR A 156 -5.69 -8.19 -14.55
C TYR A 156 -6.41 -9.49 -14.15
N VAL A 157 -7.59 -9.40 -13.52
CA VAL A 157 -8.49 -10.55 -13.31
C VAL A 157 -9.54 -10.70 -14.42
N GLU A 158 -9.30 -10.07 -15.57
CA GLU A 158 -10.11 -10.16 -16.79
C GLU A 158 -11.56 -9.63 -16.69
N ARG A 159 -11.87 -8.82 -15.67
CA ARG A 159 -13.14 -8.10 -15.51
C ARG A 159 -13.11 -6.77 -16.26
N TYR A 160 -12.98 -6.83 -17.59
CA TYR A 160 -12.71 -5.65 -18.43
C TYR A 160 -13.79 -4.57 -18.37
N GLU A 161 -15.07 -4.94 -18.28
CA GLU A 161 -16.17 -3.96 -18.16
C GLU A 161 -16.11 -3.21 -16.83
N GLU A 162 -15.78 -3.91 -15.74
CA GLU A 162 -15.58 -3.30 -14.44
C GLU A 162 -14.38 -2.36 -14.46
N ALA A 163 -13.26 -2.79 -15.04
CA ALA A 163 -12.07 -1.97 -15.21
C ALA A 163 -12.39 -0.69 -16.00
N GLU A 164 -13.09 -0.80 -17.12
CA GLU A 164 -13.49 0.33 -17.94
C GLU A 164 -14.36 1.32 -17.14
N ARG A 165 -15.40 0.82 -16.45
CA ARG A 165 -16.27 1.64 -15.60
C ARG A 165 -15.48 2.40 -14.52
N LEU A 166 -14.52 1.73 -13.87
CA LEU A 166 -13.67 2.34 -12.84
C LEU A 166 -12.76 3.42 -13.41
N VAL A 167 -12.14 3.19 -14.58
CA VAL A 167 -11.32 4.22 -15.25
C VAL A 167 -12.16 5.41 -15.68
N ARG A 168 -13.36 5.19 -16.23
CA ARG A 168 -14.28 6.28 -16.59
C ARG A 168 -14.67 7.12 -15.37
N LYS A 169 -14.97 6.47 -14.25
CA LYS A 169 -15.26 7.15 -12.97
C LYS A 169 -14.08 7.98 -12.49
N GLU A 170 -12.85 7.45 -12.58
CA GLU A 170 -11.64 8.17 -12.21
C GLU A 170 -11.39 9.38 -13.11
N ALA A 171 -11.53 9.23 -14.43
CA ALA A 171 -11.41 10.33 -15.38
C ALA A 171 -12.43 11.43 -15.10
N GLU A 172 -13.70 11.07 -14.90
CA GLU A 172 -14.76 12.04 -14.59
C GLU A 172 -14.48 12.80 -13.30
N PHE A 173 -13.99 12.12 -12.25
CA PHE A 173 -13.64 12.76 -10.98
C PHE A 173 -12.51 13.77 -11.12
N PHE A 174 -11.54 13.51 -12.00
CA PHE A 174 -10.38 14.36 -12.22
C PHE A 174 -10.44 15.18 -13.51
N LYS A 175 -11.62 15.33 -14.12
CA LYS A 175 -11.77 16.07 -15.39
C LYS A 175 -11.26 17.50 -15.32
N ASP A 176 -11.45 18.16 -14.17
CA ASP A 176 -11.00 19.54 -13.93
C ASP A 176 -9.45 19.66 -13.89
N ARG A 177 -8.75 18.54 -13.81
CA ARG A 177 -7.28 18.44 -13.87
C ARG A 177 -6.78 18.02 -15.25
N GLY A 178 -7.65 17.98 -16.25
CA GLY A 178 -7.33 17.53 -17.61
C GLY A 178 -7.06 16.03 -17.74
N ILE A 179 -7.48 15.22 -16.75
CA ILE A 179 -7.36 13.76 -16.84
C ILE A 179 -8.50 13.23 -17.71
N THR A 180 -8.14 12.56 -18.81
CA THR A 180 -9.09 11.91 -19.71
C THR A 180 -9.10 10.40 -19.53
N TRP A 181 -10.19 9.76 -19.97
CA TRP A 181 -10.29 8.30 -19.93
C TRP A 181 -9.22 7.64 -20.82
N GLU A 182 -9.01 8.15 -22.03
CA GLU A 182 -7.96 7.69 -22.96
C GLU A 182 -6.57 7.83 -22.33
N GLY A 183 -6.32 8.96 -21.67
CA GLY A 183 -5.07 9.21 -20.97
C GLY A 183 -4.81 8.21 -19.85
N LEU A 184 -5.84 7.84 -19.08
CA LEU A 184 -5.73 6.82 -18.04
C LEU A 184 -5.56 5.41 -18.62
N VAL A 185 -6.28 5.04 -19.68
CA VAL A 185 -6.13 3.74 -20.36
C VAL A 185 -4.69 3.58 -20.88
N GLN A 186 -4.11 4.64 -21.47
CA GLN A 186 -2.71 4.64 -21.90
C GLN A 186 -1.74 4.56 -20.71
N LYS A 187 -1.96 5.37 -19.67
CA LYS A 187 -1.14 5.38 -18.44
C LYS A 187 -1.12 4.02 -17.75
N TYR A 188 -2.26 3.33 -17.69
CA TYR A 188 -2.41 2.00 -17.10
C TYR A 188 -2.07 0.86 -18.06
N ARG A 189 -1.76 1.16 -19.31
CA ARG A 189 -1.41 0.20 -20.37
C ARG A 189 -2.50 -0.87 -20.59
N PHE A 190 -3.77 -0.45 -20.57
CA PHE A 190 -4.91 -1.35 -20.82
C PHE A 190 -5.10 -1.64 -22.31
N HIS A 191 -4.19 -2.44 -22.87
CA HIS A 191 -4.15 -2.77 -24.30
C HIS A 191 -5.48 -3.30 -24.86
N LYS A 192 -6.22 -4.12 -24.10
CA LYS A 192 -7.53 -4.64 -24.54
C LYS A 192 -8.61 -3.55 -24.60
N LEU A 193 -8.53 -2.52 -23.76
CA LEU A 193 -9.45 -1.37 -23.82
C LEU A 193 -9.04 -0.40 -24.95
N ASN A 194 -7.74 -0.25 -25.22
CA ASN A 194 -7.25 0.50 -26.39
C ASN A 194 -7.72 -0.10 -27.72
N ALA A 195 -7.89 -1.43 -27.81
CA ALA A 195 -8.39 -2.05 -29.03
C ALA A 195 -9.87 -1.72 -29.31
N ARG A 196 -10.69 -1.52 -28.26
CA ARG A 196 -12.09 -1.06 -28.38
C ARG A 196 -12.17 0.41 -28.81
N LEU A 197 -11.21 1.24 -28.40
CA LEU A 197 -11.07 2.62 -28.87
C LEU A 197 -10.79 2.76 -30.37
N ALA A 198 -10.17 1.74 -30.98
CA ALA A 198 -9.78 1.75 -32.39
C ALA A 198 -10.87 1.17 -33.32
N GLN A 199 -11.97 0.64 -32.79
CA GLN A 199 -13.10 0.20 -33.57
C GLN A 199 -14.14 1.33 -33.57
N PRO A 200 -14.48 1.91 -34.73
CA PRO A 200 -15.61 2.84 -34.81
C PRO A 200 -16.87 2.09 -34.38
N ASP A 201 -17.75 2.80 -33.67
CA ASP A 201 -19.06 2.27 -33.30
C ASP A 201 -19.73 1.73 -34.57
N PRO A 202 -20.26 0.49 -34.60
CA PRO A 202 -20.97 -0.03 -35.77
C PRO A 202 -22.33 0.67 -36.00
N GLY A 203 -22.50 1.90 -35.51
CA GLY A 203 -23.77 2.63 -35.43
C GLY A 203 -23.68 4.14 -35.66
N ASP A 204 -22.62 4.65 -36.30
CA ASP A 204 -22.59 6.00 -36.90
C ASP A 204 -22.51 5.93 -38.44
#